data_AF-A0A9X2KD83-F1
#
_entry.id   AF-A0A9X2KD83-F1
#
_cell.length_a   1.000
_cell.length_b   1.000
_cell.length_c   1.000
_cell.angle_alpha   90.00
_cell.angle_beta   90.00
_cell.angle_gamma   90.00
#
_symmetry.space_group_name_H-M   'P 1'
#
loop_
_entity.id
_entity.type
_entity.pdbx_description
1 polymer ?
#
loop_
_entity_poly.entity_id
_entity_poly.type
_entity_poly.pdbx_seq_one_letter_code
_entity_poly.pdbx_strand_id
1 'polypeptide(L)'
;MEQGNANRIGSDSLGELRRGFVVLRLHLAAARFALRIETRYDPNQPRVPAGNPDGGQWTSIGERVAQARGPSGTLPVRIGSRFLEATPGQQTRYQAARNAYQRAFREIQKIEPQWRPPAQLFETVEGAIRAQQAQAQAAMVHLRQLQARSLLPGRYSTDSLPARNSGFNFTRAERDGINKIGRRGGCHTCGDKDPGSRSGNFVPDHQLPSALNPSGRAQRLFPQCIRCSRQQGGFVSGRTKR
;
A
#
# COMPACT_ATOMS: atom_id res chain seq x y z
N MET A 1 -50.65 19.61 -28.66
CA MET A 1 -49.42 19.13 -29.33
C MET A 1 -48.30 20.06 -28.87
N GLU A 2 -47.24 19.68 -28.19
CA GLU A 2 -46.75 18.40 -27.68
C GLU A 2 -45.71 18.79 -26.61
N GLN A 3 -45.77 18.17 -25.44
CA GLN A 3 -44.82 18.40 -24.35
C GLN A 3 -43.59 17.51 -24.55
N GLY A 4 -42.40 18.01 -24.22
CA GLY A 4 -41.33 17.12 -23.74
C GLY A 4 -39.92 17.47 -24.18
N ASN A 5 -39.12 18.07 -23.30
CA ASN A 5 -37.69 17.76 -23.20
C ASN A 5 -37.04 18.31 -21.91
N ALA A 6 -37.37 17.73 -20.74
CA ALA A 6 -36.78 18.18 -19.46
C ALA A 6 -36.32 17.03 -18.55
N ASN A 7 -35.95 15.86 -19.10
CA ASN A 7 -35.67 14.69 -18.25
C ASN A 7 -34.43 13.84 -18.62
N ARG A 8 -33.35 14.44 -19.13
CA ARG A 8 -32.10 13.72 -19.45
C ARG A 8 -30.91 13.96 -18.49
N ILE A 9 -31.06 14.77 -17.44
CA ILE A 9 -29.93 15.11 -16.53
C ILE A 9 -29.95 14.30 -15.21
N GLY A 10 -31.01 13.54 -14.91
CA GLY A 10 -31.17 12.89 -13.60
C GLY A 10 -30.51 11.51 -13.40
N SER A 11 -30.32 10.70 -14.46
CA SER A 11 -29.96 9.29 -14.30
C SER A 11 -28.46 9.02 -14.15
N ASP A 12 -27.61 9.81 -14.81
CA ASP A 12 -26.15 9.60 -14.80
C ASP A 12 -25.51 10.04 -13.47
N SER A 13 -25.97 11.16 -12.91
CA SER A 13 -25.48 11.69 -11.62
C SER A 13 -25.82 10.75 -10.45
N LEU A 14 -27.03 10.19 -10.42
CA LEU A 14 -27.43 9.19 -9.42
C LEU A 14 -26.63 7.88 -9.57
N GLY A 15 -26.30 7.49 -10.80
CA GLY A 15 -25.43 6.35 -11.07
C GLY A 15 -24.00 6.56 -10.56
N GLU A 16 -23.44 7.75 -10.78
CA GLU A 16 -22.11 8.12 -10.27
C GLU A 16 -22.07 8.21 -8.75
N LEU A 17 -23.08 8.80 -8.12
CA LEU A 17 -23.19 8.86 -6.67
C LEU A 17 -23.31 7.46 -6.05
N ARG A 18 -24.10 6.57 -6.65
CA ARG A 18 -24.21 5.16 -6.20
C ARG A 18 -22.87 4.43 -6.34
N ARG A 19 -22.15 4.60 -7.45
CA ARG A 19 -20.81 4.03 -7.65
C ARG A 19 -19.81 4.57 -6.63
N GLY A 20 -19.79 5.89 -6.41
CA GLY A 20 -18.96 6.53 -5.40
C GLY A 20 -19.25 5.99 -4.01
N PHE A 21 -20.52 5.81 -3.65
CA PHE A 21 -20.92 5.28 -2.34
C PHE A 21 -20.51 3.83 -2.14
N VAL A 22 -20.58 3.00 -3.18
CA VAL A 22 -20.09 1.60 -3.14
C VAL A 22 -18.57 1.57 -2.96
N VAL A 23 -17.82 2.40 -3.68
CA VAL A 23 -16.36 2.52 -3.56
C VAL A 23 -15.97 3.00 -2.14
N LEU A 24 -16.65 4.02 -1.62
CA LEU A 24 -16.46 4.51 -0.26
C LEU A 24 -16.75 3.44 0.80
N ARG A 25 -17.84 2.69 0.65
CA ARG A 25 -18.17 1.57 1.56
C ARG A 25 -17.11 0.48 1.51
N LEU A 26 -16.59 0.15 0.33
CA LEU A 26 -15.53 -0.85 0.18
C LEU A 26 -14.21 -0.36 0.82
N HIS A 27 -13.83 0.90 0.61
CA HIS A 27 -12.67 1.51 1.27
C HIS A 27 -12.83 1.54 2.79
N LEU A 28 -14.01 1.88 3.30
CA LEU A 28 -14.28 1.90 4.73
C LEU A 28 -14.25 0.48 5.33
N ALA A 29 -14.80 -0.51 4.64
CA ALA A 29 -14.72 -1.90 5.06
C ALA A 29 -13.27 -2.42 5.06
N ALA A 30 -12.48 -2.09 4.03
CA ALA A 30 -11.06 -2.44 3.96
C ALA A 30 -10.23 -1.73 5.03
N ALA A 31 -10.49 -0.44 5.29
CA ALA A 31 -9.84 0.32 6.35
C ALA A 31 -10.19 -0.23 7.74
N ARG A 32 -11.45 -0.58 7.98
CA ARG A 32 -11.89 -1.25 9.22
C ARG A 32 -11.25 -2.63 9.39
N PHE A 33 -11.12 -3.39 8.30
CA PHE A 33 -10.43 -4.68 8.32
C PHE A 33 -8.94 -4.53 8.62
N ALA A 34 -8.26 -3.57 7.97
CA ALA A 34 -6.87 -3.24 8.24
C ALA A 34 -6.67 -2.78 9.69
N LEU A 35 -7.53 -1.90 10.19
CA LEU A 35 -7.54 -1.47 11.60
C LEU A 35 -7.77 -2.64 12.55
N ARG A 36 -8.64 -3.61 12.23
CA ARG A 36 -8.92 -4.78 13.09
C ARG A 36 -7.82 -5.84 13.07
N ILE A 37 -6.99 -5.86 12.03
CA ILE A 37 -5.71 -6.57 12.03
C ILE A 37 -4.68 -5.81 12.88
N GLU A 38 -4.70 -4.47 12.82
CA GLU A 38 -3.78 -3.60 13.55
C GLU A 38 -4.09 -3.43 15.04
N THR A 39 -5.34 -3.49 15.49
CA THR A 39 -5.65 -3.48 16.94
C THR A 39 -5.17 -4.74 17.65
N ARG A 40 -4.81 -5.80 16.90
CA ARG A 40 -4.10 -6.98 17.42
C ARG A 40 -2.58 -6.85 17.27
N TYR A 41 -2.11 -5.85 16.54
CA TYR A 41 -0.71 -5.58 16.23
C TYR A 41 -0.33 -4.21 16.81
N ASP A 42 0.10 -4.18 18.06
CA ASP A 42 0.74 -2.98 18.60
C ASP A 42 2.16 -2.86 18.00
N PRO A 43 2.48 -1.79 17.24
CA PRO A 43 3.79 -1.59 16.64
C PRO A 43 4.90 -1.32 17.67
N ASN A 44 4.55 -0.99 18.91
CA ASN A 44 5.46 -0.86 20.05
C ASN A 44 5.52 -2.12 20.91
N GLN A 45 4.75 -3.17 20.59
CA GLN A 45 4.79 -4.43 21.35
C GLN A 45 6.13 -5.14 21.12
N PRO A 46 6.89 -5.47 22.18
CA PRO A 46 8.14 -6.23 22.04
C PRO A 46 7.83 -7.61 21.44
N ARG A 47 8.40 -7.91 20.26
CA ARG A 47 8.25 -9.25 19.66
C ARG A 47 9.46 -10.10 20.03
N VAL A 48 9.19 -11.21 20.70
CA VAL A 48 10.17 -12.29 20.85
C VAL A 48 10.26 -12.99 19.48
N PRO A 49 11.45 -13.10 18.86
CA PRO A 49 11.61 -13.85 17.62
C PRO A 49 11.15 -15.30 17.82
N ALA A 50 10.53 -15.89 16.79
CA ALA A 50 10.24 -17.33 16.82
C ALA A 50 11.57 -18.08 17.01
N GLY A 51 11.66 -18.88 18.08
CA GLY A 51 12.85 -19.65 18.39
C GLY A 51 13.14 -20.65 17.28
N ASN A 52 14.38 -20.66 16.78
CA ASN A 52 14.91 -21.79 16.02
C ASN A 52 14.99 -23.02 16.95
N PRO A 53 14.68 -24.24 16.47
CA PRO A 53 14.82 -25.46 17.26
C PRO A 53 16.27 -25.71 17.72
N ASP A 54 17.26 -25.09 17.05
CA ASP A 54 18.68 -25.28 17.34
C ASP A 54 19.33 -24.17 18.20
N GLY A 55 18.54 -23.29 18.84
CA GLY A 55 19.08 -22.31 19.81
C GLY A 55 20.16 -21.38 19.23
N GLY A 56 19.74 -20.23 18.69
CA GLY A 56 20.64 -19.29 18.00
C GLY A 56 21.87 -18.90 18.82
N GLN A 57 23.05 -19.22 18.29
CA GLN A 57 24.33 -18.69 18.77
C GLN A 57 24.37 -17.17 18.59
N TRP A 58 24.85 -16.47 19.61
CA TRP A 58 25.18 -15.06 19.52
C TRP A 58 26.32 -14.89 18.53
N THR A 59 26.06 -14.25 17.38
CA THR A 59 27.13 -13.86 16.46
C THR A 59 28.01 -12.81 17.15
N SER A 60 29.26 -13.18 17.37
CA SER A 60 30.37 -12.33 17.81
C SER A 60 30.76 -11.36 16.70
N ILE A 61 29.99 -10.29 16.52
CA ILE A 61 30.54 -9.08 15.90
C ILE A 61 31.13 -8.28 17.05
N GLY A 62 32.47 -8.30 17.12
CA GLY A 62 33.23 -7.69 18.19
C GLY A 62 33.05 -6.18 18.25
N GLU A 63 32.10 -5.74 19.06
CA GLU A 63 32.21 -4.49 19.80
C GLU A 63 31.88 -4.81 21.24
N ARG A 64 32.84 -4.54 22.14
CA ARG A 64 32.70 -4.75 23.58
C ARG A 64 31.47 -4.01 24.07
N VAL A 65 30.40 -4.73 24.37
CA VAL A 65 29.35 -4.24 25.27
C VAL A 65 29.94 -4.29 26.67
N ALA A 66 30.69 -3.24 27.03
CA ALA A 66 31.04 -3.00 28.41
C ALA A 66 29.73 -2.83 29.19
N GLN A 67 29.48 -3.71 30.15
CA GLN A 67 28.45 -3.52 31.15
C GLN A 67 28.84 -2.29 31.99
N ALA A 68 28.33 -1.11 31.61
CA ALA A 68 28.49 0.09 32.41
C ALA A 68 27.38 0.16 33.46
N ARG A 69 27.68 -0.32 34.67
CA ARG A 69 26.97 0.11 35.88
C ARG A 69 27.44 1.55 36.21
N GLY A 70 26.62 2.53 35.81
CA GLY A 70 26.64 3.97 36.21
C GLY A 70 27.35 4.94 35.24
N PRO A 71 27.15 6.28 35.35
CA PRO A 71 25.96 7.06 35.72
C PRO A 71 25.15 7.47 34.46
N SER A 72 24.05 8.20 34.66
CA SER A 72 23.06 8.69 33.69
C SER A 72 23.62 9.56 32.54
N GLY A 73 24.53 9.02 31.73
CA GLY A 73 25.22 9.74 30.66
C GLY A 73 24.41 9.80 29.38
N THR A 74 24.22 11.03 28.89
CA THR A 74 23.73 11.35 27.55
C THR A 74 24.72 10.77 26.51
N LEU A 75 24.24 9.98 25.56
CA LEU A 75 25.05 9.43 24.46
C LEU A 75 24.71 10.16 23.16
N PRO A 76 25.71 10.57 22.35
CA PRO A 76 25.44 11.32 21.13
C PRO A 76 24.73 10.44 20.09
N VAL A 77 23.60 10.93 19.58
CA VAL A 77 22.87 10.33 18.45
C VAL A 77 23.19 11.09 17.18
N ARG A 78 23.60 10.36 16.14
CA ARG A 78 23.86 10.94 14.82
C ARG A 78 22.56 11.07 14.02
N ILE A 79 22.19 12.31 13.72
CA ILE A 79 20.99 12.67 12.94
C ILE A 79 21.45 13.47 11.72
N GLY A 80 21.51 12.80 10.56
CA GLY A 80 22.14 13.36 9.37
C GLY A 80 23.64 13.60 9.57
N SER A 81 24.09 14.84 9.38
CA SER A 81 25.46 15.30 9.62
C SER A 81 25.72 15.81 11.04
N ARG A 82 24.68 15.90 11.89
CA ARG A 82 24.79 16.47 13.24
C ARG A 82 24.83 15.36 14.30
N PHE A 83 25.69 15.54 15.29
CA PHE A 83 25.63 14.78 16.54
C PHE A 83 24.83 15.59 17.54
N LEU A 84 23.79 14.99 18.12
CA LEU A 84 23.00 15.61 19.19
C LEU A 84 23.10 14.74 20.44
N GLU A 85 23.41 15.38 21.56
CA GLU A 85 23.41 14.80 22.90
C GLU A 85 22.01 14.24 23.24
N ALA A 86 21.84 12.92 23.28
CA ALA A 86 20.56 12.27 23.58
C ALA A 86 20.65 11.31 24.76
N THR A 87 19.62 11.27 25.61
CA THR A 87 19.52 10.25 26.66
C THR A 87 19.34 8.86 26.03
N PRO A 88 19.66 7.76 26.75
CA PRO A 88 19.40 6.40 26.26
C PRO A 88 17.94 6.17 25.82
N GLY A 89 16.97 6.77 26.52
CA GLY A 89 15.56 6.72 26.14
C GLY A 89 15.22 7.49 24.86
N GLN A 90 15.85 8.66 24.64
CA GLN A 90 15.74 9.42 23.39
C GLN A 90 16.35 8.66 22.21
N GLN A 91 17.53 8.06 22.40
CA GLN A 91 18.18 7.22 21.39
C GLN A 91 17.29 6.05 20.97
N THR A 92 16.69 5.37 21.94
CA THR A 92 15.81 4.23 21.68
C THR A 92 14.57 4.65 20.87
N ARG A 93 13.91 5.75 21.24
CA ARG A 93 12.74 6.29 20.49
C ARG A 93 13.11 6.68 19.06
N TYR A 94 14.24 7.35 18.87
CA TYR A 94 14.73 7.72 17.54
C TYR A 94 15.02 6.50 16.67
N GLN A 95 15.73 5.50 17.20
CA GLN A 95 16.08 4.29 16.46
C GLN A 95 14.84 3.45 16.12
N ALA A 96 13.87 3.35 17.03
CA ALA A 96 12.60 2.68 16.75
C ALA A 96 11.87 3.34 15.57
N ALA A 97 11.74 4.67 15.57
CA ALA A 97 11.13 5.42 14.48
C ALA A 97 11.91 5.28 13.16
N ARG A 98 13.24 5.33 13.21
CA ARG A 98 14.12 5.12 12.05
C ARG A 98 13.97 3.72 11.45
N ASN A 99 13.91 2.69 12.29
CA ASN A 99 13.72 1.31 11.85
C ASN A 99 12.35 1.11 11.20
N ALA A 100 11.29 1.71 11.77
CA ALA A 100 9.96 1.70 11.17
C ALA A 100 9.95 2.37 9.79
N TYR A 101 10.56 3.56 9.68
CA TYR A 101 10.74 4.27 8.41
C TYR A 101 11.50 3.41 7.38
N GLN A 102 12.65 2.85 7.74
CA GLN A 102 13.49 2.06 6.83
C GLN A 102 12.75 0.82 6.31
N ARG A 103 11.94 0.15 7.14
CA ARG A 103 11.11 -0.98 6.70
C ARG A 103 10.09 -0.55 5.65
N ALA A 104 9.34 0.52 5.91
CA ALA A 104 8.36 1.03 4.94
C ALA A 104 9.02 1.53 3.66
N PHE A 105 10.12 2.28 3.79
CA PHE A 105 10.87 2.86 2.67
C PHE A 105 11.39 1.79 1.70
N ARG A 106 11.95 0.69 2.21
CA ARG A 106 12.41 -0.42 1.35
C ARG A 106 11.29 -1.00 0.51
N GLU A 107 10.09 -1.15 1.08
CA GLU A 107 8.94 -1.65 0.32
C GLU A 107 8.40 -0.63 -0.68
N ILE A 108 8.39 0.67 -0.30
CA ILE A 108 8.03 1.75 -1.22
C ILE A 108 9.00 1.78 -2.41
N GLN A 109 10.31 1.73 -2.18
CA GLN A 109 11.33 1.80 -3.22
C GLN A 109 11.25 0.67 -4.26
N LYS A 110 10.80 -0.53 -3.86
CA LYS A 110 10.51 -1.63 -4.80
C LYS A 110 9.38 -1.28 -5.78
N ILE A 111 8.47 -0.40 -5.38
CA ILE A 111 7.25 -0.04 -6.12
C ILE A 111 7.43 1.31 -6.84
N GLU A 112 8.03 2.29 -6.17
CA GLU A 112 8.28 3.66 -6.61
C GLU A 112 9.74 4.07 -6.26
N PRO A 113 10.73 3.74 -7.10
CA PRO A 113 12.15 4.04 -6.83
C PRO A 113 12.47 5.53 -6.68
N GLN A 114 11.66 6.41 -7.30
CA GLN A 114 11.85 7.86 -7.24
C GLN A 114 11.17 8.51 -6.02
N TRP A 115 10.43 7.75 -5.21
CA TRP A 115 9.79 8.31 -4.01
C TRP A 115 10.86 8.79 -3.02
N ARG A 116 10.65 10.00 -2.47
CA ARG A 116 11.50 10.60 -1.44
C ARG A 116 10.63 11.09 -0.29
N PRO A 117 11.07 10.95 0.96
CA PRO A 117 10.35 11.55 2.09
C PRO A 117 10.44 13.08 2.01
N PRO A 118 9.46 13.80 2.58
CA PRO A 118 9.58 15.23 2.75
C PRO A 118 10.77 15.57 3.65
N ALA A 119 11.52 16.60 3.26
CA ALA A 119 12.59 17.17 4.07
C ALA A 119 12.00 17.73 5.36
N GLN A 120 12.73 17.58 6.48
CA GLN A 120 12.30 18.11 7.78
C GLN A 120 13.46 18.85 8.44
N LEU A 121 13.12 19.97 9.08
CA LEU A 121 14.03 20.77 9.88
C LEU A 121 13.71 20.56 11.36
N PHE A 122 14.75 20.43 12.18
CA PHE A 122 14.66 20.34 13.63
C PHE A 122 15.93 20.92 14.25
N GLU A 123 15.79 21.47 15.45
CA GLU A 123 16.89 22.09 16.20
C GLU A 123 17.24 21.32 17.48
N THR A 124 16.32 20.47 17.95
CA THR A 124 16.45 19.73 19.21
C THR A 124 16.33 18.22 18.98
N VAL A 125 16.81 17.42 19.94
CA VAL A 125 16.69 15.95 19.92
C VAL A 125 15.23 15.51 19.88
N GLU A 126 14.35 16.12 20.69
CA GLU A 126 12.92 15.81 20.64
C GLU A 126 12.28 16.23 19.31
N GLY A 127 12.72 17.35 18.73
CA GLY A 127 12.33 17.75 17.38
C GLY A 127 12.72 16.71 16.33
N ALA A 128 13.94 16.18 16.42
CA ALA A 128 14.43 15.14 15.53
C ALA A 128 13.67 13.81 15.69
N ILE A 129 13.34 13.43 16.93
CA ILE A 129 12.49 12.26 17.21
C ILE A 129 11.12 12.43 16.56
N ARG A 130 10.44 13.56 16.79
CA ARG A 130 9.13 13.85 16.17
C ARG A 130 9.22 13.84 14.65
N ALA A 131 10.29 14.41 14.09
CA ALA A 131 10.50 14.44 12.66
C ALA A 131 10.65 13.03 12.06
N GLN A 132 11.47 12.19 12.71
CA GLN A 132 11.67 10.80 12.30
C GLN A 132 10.39 9.97 12.44
N GLN A 133 9.60 10.20 13.49
CA GLN A 133 8.29 9.58 13.68
C GLN A 133 7.31 9.99 12.58
N ALA A 134 7.26 11.27 12.22
CA ALA A 134 6.41 11.78 11.14
C ALA A 134 6.80 11.17 9.79
N GLN A 135 8.10 11.04 9.50
CA GLN A 135 8.57 10.35 8.29
C GLN A 135 8.18 8.87 8.27
N ALA A 136 8.29 8.17 9.40
CA ALA A 136 7.86 6.78 9.52
C ALA A 136 6.35 6.65 9.25
N GLN A 137 5.52 7.51 9.85
CA GLN A 137 4.09 7.54 9.62
C GLN A 137 3.73 7.83 8.15
N ALA A 138 4.34 8.84 7.55
CA ALA A 138 4.11 9.19 6.15
C ALA A 138 4.48 8.02 5.20
N ALA A 139 5.62 7.37 5.44
CA ALA A 139 6.02 6.19 4.68
C ALA A 139 5.03 5.03 4.86
N MET A 140 4.58 4.74 6.07
CA MET A 140 3.59 3.70 6.31
C MET A 140 2.25 3.99 5.62
N VAL A 141 1.77 5.23 5.66
CA VAL A 141 0.54 5.65 4.96
C VAL A 141 0.70 5.52 3.44
N HIS A 142 1.83 5.98 2.88
CA HIS A 142 2.12 5.84 1.46
C HIS A 142 2.16 4.37 1.04
N LEU A 143 2.85 3.53 1.82
CA LEU A 143 2.89 2.09 1.57
C LEU A 143 1.48 1.48 1.59
N ARG A 144 0.62 1.83 2.56
CA ARG A 144 -0.78 1.37 2.58
C ARG A 144 -1.55 1.80 1.33
N GLN A 145 -1.35 3.04 0.86
CA GLN A 145 -1.97 3.52 -0.37
C GLN A 145 -1.49 2.72 -1.60
N LEU A 146 -0.19 2.43 -1.69
CA LEU A 146 0.37 1.59 -2.77
C LEU A 146 -0.20 0.17 -2.73
N GLN A 147 -0.32 -0.42 -1.54
CA GLN A 147 -0.92 -1.73 -1.36
C GLN A 147 -2.40 -1.74 -1.75
N ALA A 148 -3.15 -0.71 -1.39
CA ALA A 148 -4.55 -0.56 -1.77
C ALA A 148 -4.72 -0.43 -3.29
N ARG A 149 -3.85 0.35 -3.98
CA ARG A 149 -3.85 0.46 -5.45
C ARG A 149 -3.60 -0.89 -6.14
N SER A 150 -2.82 -1.78 -5.53
CA SER A 150 -2.54 -3.10 -6.06
C SER A 150 -3.64 -4.12 -5.77
N LEU A 151 -4.45 -3.94 -4.73
CA LEU A 151 -5.40 -4.97 -4.27
C LEU A 151 -6.86 -4.66 -4.53
N LEU A 152 -7.19 -3.40 -4.79
CA LEU A 152 -8.56 -2.94 -4.93
C LEU A 152 -8.72 -2.20 -6.26
N PRO A 153 -9.96 -2.11 -6.77
CA PRO A 153 -10.29 -1.16 -7.83
C PRO A 153 -9.81 0.23 -7.41
N GLY A 154 -8.91 0.84 -8.20
CA GLY A 154 -8.34 2.14 -7.87
C GLY A 154 -9.33 3.29 -8.08
N ARG A 155 -8.91 4.52 -7.80
CA ARG A 155 -9.73 5.74 -7.97
C ARG A 155 -10.25 5.98 -9.41
N TYR A 156 -9.72 5.23 -10.38
CA TYR A 156 -10.08 5.33 -11.80
C TYR A 156 -11.04 4.22 -12.26
N SER A 157 -11.54 3.41 -11.33
CA SER A 157 -12.51 2.34 -11.57
C SER A 157 -13.90 2.88 -11.92
N THR A 158 -14.06 3.40 -13.13
CA THR A 158 -15.32 3.98 -13.61
C THR A 158 -16.42 2.95 -13.85
N ASP A 159 -16.06 1.73 -14.26
CA ASP A 159 -16.98 0.65 -14.62
C ASP A 159 -16.25 -0.71 -14.59
N SER A 160 -16.98 -1.82 -14.75
CA SER A 160 -16.44 -3.18 -14.74
C SER A 160 -17.38 -4.19 -15.37
N LEU A 161 -16.86 -5.37 -15.72
CA LEU A 161 -17.67 -6.53 -16.11
C LEU A 161 -17.75 -7.55 -14.97
N PRO A 162 -18.83 -8.32 -14.84
CA PRO A 162 -18.81 -9.52 -13.99
C PRO A 162 -17.78 -10.52 -14.54
N ALA A 163 -16.95 -11.10 -13.67
CA ALA A 163 -16.07 -12.19 -14.07
C ALA A 163 -16.87 -13.49 -14.10
N ARG A 164 -16.80 -14.25 -15.21
CA ARG A 164 -17.45 -15.58 -15.27
C ARG A 164 -16.80 -16.60 -14.34
N ASN A 165 -15.50 -16.49 -14.15
CA ASN A 165 -14.69 -17.33 -13.26
C ASN A 165 -13.35 -16.61 -12.95
N SER A 166 -12.52 -17.24 -12.13
CA SER A 166 -11.20 -16.76 -11.72
C SER A 166 -10.07 -17.02 -12.75
N GLY A 167 -10.40 -17.65 -13.89
CA GLY A 167 -9.45 -18.03 -14.93
C GLY A 167 -9.09 -16.90 -15.90
N PHE A 168 -8.04 -17.11 -16.67
CA PHE A 168 -7.45 -16.13 -17.61
C PHE A 168 -7.91 -16.29 -19.07
N ASN A 169 -8.83 -17.23 -19.33
CA ASN A 169 -9.39 -17.49 -20.66
C ASN A 169 -10.60 -16.60 -20.92
N PHE A 170 -10.32 -15.34 -21.28
CA PHE A 170 -11.33 -14.33 -21.58
C PHE A 170 -11.88 -14.45 -23.00
N THR A 171 -13.20 -14.37 -23.11
CA THR A 171 -13.93 -14.30 -24.37
C THR A 171 -13.65 -12.98 -25.11
N ARG A 172 -13.95 -12.95 -26.41
CA ARG A 172 -13.86 -11.71 -27.22
C ARG A 172 -14.75 -10.61 -26.65
N ALA A 173 -15.97 -10.94 -26.23
CA ALA A 173 -16.90 -9.98 -25.64
C ALA A 173 -16.37 -9.39 -24.32
N GLU A 174 -15.75 -10.19 -23.45
CA GLU A 174 -15.10 -9.70 -22.23
C GLU A 174 -13.94 -8.75 -22.56
N ARG A 175 -13.11 -9.09 -23.54
CA ARG A 175 -12.00 -8.22 -23.99
C ARG A 175 -12.50 -6.91 -24.58
N ASP A 176 -13.49 -6.97 -25.47
CA ASP A 176 -14.08 -5.79 -26.11
C ASP A 176 -14.74 -4.87 -25.06
N GLY A 177 -15.46 -5.45 -24.10
CA GLY A 177 -16.07 -4.70 -23.00
C GLY A 177 -15.02 -4.05 -22.08
N ILE A 178 -13.97 -4.77 -21.70
CA ILE A 178 -12.88 -4.21 -20.89
C ILE A 178 -12.12 -3.11 -21.63
N ASN A 179 -11.86 -3.29 -22.91
CA ASN A 179 -11.27 -2.25 -23.75
C ASN A 179 -12.15 -1.01 -23.84
N LYS A 180 -13.47 -1.18 -23.99
CA LYS A 180 -14.43 -0.06 -24.01
C LYS A 180 -14.38 0.72 -22.70
N ILE A 181 -14.37 0.03 -21.57
CA ILE A 181 -14.27 0.66 -20.24
C ILE A 181 -12.92 1.37 -20.09
N GLY A 182 -11.82 0.71 -20.45
CA GLY A 182 -10.47 1.26 -20.33
C GLY A 182 -10.21 2.46 -21.24
N ARG A 183 -10.73 2.47 -22.47
CA ARG A 183 -10.60 3.64 -23.37
C ARG A 183 -11.37 4.85 -22.83
N ARG A 184 -12.51 4.62 -22.16
CA ARG A 184 -13.33 5.69 -21.55
C ARG A 184 -12.69 6.23 -20.26
N GLY A 185 -12.40 5.34 -19.31
CA GLY A 185 -12.01 5.70 -17.94
C GLY A 185 -10.53 5.50 -17.60
N GLY A 186 -9.75 4.89 -18.50
CA GLY A 186 -8.36 4.54 -18.27
C GLY A 186 -8.18 3.24 -17.47
N CYS A 187 -6.92 2.90 -17.23
CA CYS A 187 -6.47 1.86 -16.31
C CYS A 187 -7.04 2.14 -14.93
N HIS A 188 -7.68 1.15 -14.32
CA HIS A 188 -8.34 1.30 -13.03
C HIS A 188 -7.37 1.64 -11.89
N THR A 189 -6.09 1.29 -12.05
CA THR A 189 -5.02 1.56 -11.09
C THR A 189 -4.40 2.95 -11.25
N CYS A 190 -4.01 3.35 -12.47
CA CYS A 190 -3.24 4.59 -12.71
C CYS A 190 -3.96 5.66 -13.56
N GLY A 191 -5.10 5.33 -14.15
CA GLY A 191 -5.90 6.22 -15.00
C GLY A 191 -5.41 6.33 -16.44
N ASP A 192 -4.30 5.69 -16.80
CA ASP A 192 -3.73 5.75 -18.14
C ASP A 192 -4.66 5.11 -19.18
N LYS A 193 -4.92 5.83 -20.28
CA LYS A 193 -5.77 5.35 -21.39
C LYS A 193 -4.99 4.50 -22.39
N ASP A 194 -3.66 4.51 -22.32
CA ASP A 194 -2.84 3.55 -23.06
C ASP A 194 -2.70 2.24 -22.25
N PRO A 195 -3.16 1.10 -22.79
CA PRO A 195 -2.95 -0.18 -22.13
C PRO A 195 -1.48 -0.62 -22.11
N GLY A 196 -0.63 -0.11 -23.02
CA GLY A 196 0.79 -0.43 -23.13
C GLY A 196 1.09 -1.89 -23.52
N SER A 197 0.07 -2.69 -23.82
CA SER A 197 0.23 -4.07 -24.26
C SER A 197 0.49 -4.13 -25.77
N ARG A 198 1.24 -5.15 -26.23
CA ARG A 198 1.53 -5.33 -27.67
C ARG A 198 0.28 -5.48 -28.54
N SER A 199 -0.82 -5.97 -27.97
CA SER A 199 -2.08 -6.15 -28.69
C SER A 199 -2.98 -4.91 -28.66
N GLY A 200 -2.57 -3.83 -27.99
CA GLY A 200 -3.39 -2.63 -27.80
C GLY A 200 -4.61 -2.86 -26.90
N ASN A 201 -4.64 -3.97 -26.15
CA ASN A 201 -5.74 -4.34 -25.27
C ASN A 201 -5.38 -4.09 -23.80
N PHE A 202 -6.35 -3.61 -23.02
CA PHE A 202 -6.25 -3.64 -21.56
C PHE A 202 -6.25 -5.09 -21.06
N VAL A 203 -5.52 -5.32 -19.96
CA VAL A 203 -5.55 -6.60 -19.25
C VAL A 203 -6.83 -6.64 -18.42
N PRO A 204 -7.70 -7.66 -18.60
CA PRO A 204 -8.83 -7.86 -17.70
C PRO A 204 -8.30 -8.29 -16.33
N ASP A 205 -8.48 -7.42 -15.34
CA ASP A 205 -7.96 -7.63 -14.00
C ASP A 205 -9.06 -8.04 -13.03
N HIS A 206 -8.89 -9.19 -12.37
CA HIS A 206 -9.82 -9.69 -11.36
C HIS A 206 -9.67 -8.91 -10.06
N GLN A 207 -10.76 -8.32 -9.58
CA GLN A 207 -10.80 -7.63 -8.29
C GLN A 207 -11.79 -8.32 -7.34
N LEU A 208 -11.35 -8.80 -6.16
CA LEU A 208 -9.95 -8.92 -5.69
C LEU A 208 -9.12 -9.88 -6.57
N PRO A 209 -7.78 -9.83 -6.57
CA PRO A 209 -6.95 -10.82 -7.27
C PRO A 209 -7.29 -12.25 -6.85
N SER A 210 -7.40 -13.17 -7.80
CA SER A 210 -7.88 -14.54 -7.56
C SER A 210 -7.09 -15.30 -6.49
N ALA A 211 -5.77 -15.13 -6.45
CA ALA A 211 -4.90 -15.78 -5.45
C ALA A 211 -5.12 -15.28 -4.01
N LEU A 212 -5.83 -14.16 -3.84
CA LEU A 212 -6.22 -13.59 -2.54
C LEU A 212 -7.73 -13.77 -2.27
N ASN A 213 -8.40 -14.61 -3.06
CA ASN A 213 -9.82 -14.93 -2.94
C ASN A 213 -10.04 -16.45 -2.71
N PRO A 214 -9.51 -17.02 -1.61
CA PRO A 214 -9.58 -18.47 -1.36
C PRO A 214 -11.01 -19.00 -1.19
N SER A 215 -11.95 -18.13 -0.80
CA SER A 215 -13.37 -18.46 -0.68
C SER A 215 -14.13 -18.44 -2.01
N GLY A 216 -13.46 -18.16 -3.14
CA GLY A 216 -14.06 -18.20 -4.47
C GLY A 216 -15.22 -17.20 -4.65
N ARG A 217 -15.19 -16.05 -3.96
CA ARG A 217 -16.26 -15.04 -4.05
C ARG A 217 -16.36 -14.50 -5.48
N ALA A 218 -17.55 -14.07 -5.89
CA ALA A 218 -17.75 -13.43 -7.18
C ALA A 218 -16.78 -12.24 -7.37
N GLN A 219 -16.07 -12.25 -8.49
CA GLN A 219 -15.10 -11.23 -8.86
C GLN A 219 -15.64 -10.36 -10.00
N ARG A 220 -15.03 -9.19 -10.18
CA ARG A 220 -15.28 -8.32 -11.32
C ARG A 220 -14.00 -8.08 -12.09
N LEU A 221 -14.12 -7.82 -13.38
CA LEU A 221 -13.04 -7.48 -14.28
C LEU A 221 -12.96 -5.97 -14.46
N PHE A 222 -11.78 -5.41 -14.23
CA PHE A 222 -11.47 -4.00 -14.48
C PHE A 222 -10.37 -3.86 -15.54
N PRO A 223 -10.35 -2.77 -16.33
CA PRO A 223 -9.27 -2.54 -17.28
C PRO A 223 -7.97 -2.16 -16.58
N GLN A 224 -6.87 -2.85 -16.88
CA GLN A 224 -5.57 -2.51 -16.33
C GLN A 224 -4.51 -2.43 -17.43
N CYS A 225 -3.62 -1.44 -17.36
CA CYS A 225 -2.47 -1.38 -18.26
C CYS A 225 -1.44 -2.44 -17.88
N ILE A 226 -0.60 -2.86 -18.85
CA ILE A 226 0.34 -3.97 -18.65
C ILE A 226 1.36 -3.68 -17.53
N ARG A 227 1.74 -2.41 -17.34
CA ARG A 227 2.65 -1.98 -16.28
C ARG A 227 2.04 -2.24 -14.90
N CYS A 228 0.82 -1.78 -14.67
CA CYS A 228 0.12 -1.98 -13.40
C CYS A 228 -0.22 -3.46 -13.16
N SER A 229 -0.59 -4.20 -14.21
CA SER A 229 -0.85 -5.63 -14.11
C SER A 229 0.37 -6.43 -13.65
N ARG A 230 1.55 -6.16 -14.22
CA ARG A 230 2.81 -6.79 -13.77
C ARG A 230 3.16 -6.44 -12.33
N GLN A 231 2.98 -5.18 -11.95
CA GLN A 231 3.24 -4.71 -10.59
C GLN A 231 2.32 -5.40 -9.57
N GLN A 232 1.03 -5.51 -9.89
CA GLN A 232 0.06 -6.24 -9.08
C GLN A 232 0.42 -7.72 -8.97
N GLY A 233 0.76 -8.38 -10.09
CA GLY A 233 1.14 -9.79 -10.10
C GLY A 233 2.36 -10.09 -9.22
N GLY A 234 3.37 -9.21 -9.25
CA GLY A 234 4.54 -9.32 -8.37
C GLY A 234 4.17 -9.14 -6.89
N PHE A 235 3.30 -8.19 -6.58
CA PHE A 235 2.82 -7.94 -5.23
C PHE A 235 2.01 -9.11 -4.65
N VAL A 236 1.06 -9.64 -5.42
CA VAL A 236 0.24 -10.81 -5.05
C VAL A 236 1.14 -12.02 -4.83
N SER A 237 2.05 -12.31 -5.77
CA SER A 237 2.99 -13.43 -5.66
C SER A 237 3.86 -13.38 -4.40
N GLY A 238 4.30 -12.18 -3.99
CA GLY A 238 5.09 -12.00 -2.77
C GLY A 238 4.32 -12.26 -1.47
N ARG A 239 2.98 -12.27 -1.53
CA ARG A 239 2.10 -12.51 -0.38
C ARG A 239 1.58 -13.94 -0.27
N THR A 240 1.52 -14.66 -1.38
CA THR A 240 1.05 -16.05 -1.41
C THR A 240 2.19 -17.07 -1.27
N LYS A 241 3.45 -16.67 -1.47
CA LYS A 241 4.64 -17.52 -1.31
C LYS A 241 5.17 -17.59 0.15
N ARG A 242 4.34 -17.30 1.14
CA ARG A 242 4.69 -17.38 2.57
C ARG A 242 3.84 -18.41 3.28
#